data_AF-A0A1S4DL97-F1
#
_entry.id   AF-A0A1S4DL97-F1
#
_cell.length_a   1.000
_cell.length_b   1.000
_cell.length_c   1.000
_cell.angle_alpha   90.00
_cell.angle_beta   90.00
_cell.angle_gamma   90.00
#
_symmetry.space_group_name_H-M   'P 1'
#
loop_
_entity.id
_entity.type
_entity.pdbx_description
1 polymer ?
#
loop_
_entity_poly.entity_id
_entity_poly.type
_entity_poly.pdbx_seq_one_letter_code
_entity_poly.pdbx_strand_id
1 'polypeptide(L)'
;MAMLIAARRLSAGSALSDSLRYTSCWRFFSTSFREEKDTFGPILVPSDKLWGAQTQRSLQNFDIGGERERMPEPIIRAFGILKKCAAKVNMEYGLDRSIGKAIMQAAEEVAEGKLNDHFPLVVWQTGSGTQSNMNANEVIANRAAEILGHKRGDKHVHPNDHVNRSQSSNDTFPTVMHIAAAMELNKRLV
;
A
#
# COMPACT_ATOMS: atom_id res chain seq x y z
N MET A 1 15.51 -53.81 -17.37
CA MET A 1 15.64 -55.19 -17.89
C MET A 1 15.07 -56.09 -16.80
N ALA A 2 13.85 -56.59 -16.81
CA ALA A 2 12.87 -56.87 -17.86
C ALA A 2 11.43 -56.67 -17.32
N MET A 3 10.49 -56.38 -18.20
CA MET A 3 9.05 -56.50 -18.00
C MET A 3 8.52 -57.43 -19.11
N LEU A 4 7.72 -58.45 -18.75
CA LEU A 4 6.88 -59.28 -19.63
C LEU A 4 5.81 -59.92 -18.73
N ILE A 5 4.62 -59.31 -18.60
CA ILE A 5 3.35 -59.58 -19.33
C ILE A 5 2.82 -61.02 -19.15
N ALA A 6 1.70 -61.13 -18.42
CA ALA A 6 0.59 -62.07 -18.67
C ALA A 6 -0.68 -61.48 -18.01
N ALA A 7 -1.56 -60.85 -18.78
CA ALA A 7 -2.74 -61.46 -19.42
C ALA A 7 -3.89 -61.80 -18.45
N ARG A 8 -4.97 -61.01 -18.49
CA ARG A 8 -6.35 -61.50 -18.73
C ARG A 8 -7.34 -60.34 -18.84
N ARG A 9 -8.02 -60.28 -19.99
CA ARG A 9 -9.27 -59.54 -20.18
C ARG A 9 -10.40 -60.37 -19.54
N LEU A 10 -11.23 -59.73 -18.71
CA LEU A 10 -12.62 -60.12 -18.50
C LEU A 10 -13.48 -58.85 -18.39
N SER A 11 -14.72 -59.03 -18.81
CA SER A 11 -15.71 -58.08 -19.28
C SER A 11 -16.33 -57.13 -18.25
N ALA A 12 -16.68 -55.94 -18.75
CA ALA A 12 -17.89 -55.14 -18.53
C ALA A 12 -18.63 -55.29 -17.18
N GLY A 13 -18.53 -54.24 -16.37
CA GLY A 13 -19.44 -53.93 -15.28
C GLY A 13 -19.49 -52.42 -15.09
N SER A 14 -20.65 -51.82 -15.32
CA SER A 14 -20.94 -50.40 -15.16
C SER A 14 -21.02 -50.02 -13.68
N ALA A 15 -20.15 -49.12 -13.23
CA ALA A 15 -20.36 -48.29 -12.05
C ALA A 15 -19.57 -47.00 -12.24
N LEU A 16 -20.28 -45.89 -12.43
CA LEU A 16 -19.71 -44.55 -12.36
C LEU A 16 -19.33 -44.29 -10.89
N SER A 17 -18.04 -44.32 -10.57
CA SER A 17 -17.52 -43.87 -9.28
C SER A 17 -16.48 -42.78 -9.46
N ASP A 18 -16.79 -41.63 -8.86
CA ASP A 18 -15.91 -40.57 -8.37
C ASP A 18 -14.43 -40.58 -8.78
N SER A 19 -14.07 -39.56 -9.56
CA SER A 19 -12.83 -38.83 -9.29
C SER A 19 -13.09 -37.35 -9.50
N LEU A 20 -13.57 -36.66 -8.46
CA LEU A 20 -13.45 -35.22 -8.36
C LEU A 20 -11.96 -34.88 -8.42
N ARG A 21 -11.50 -34.47 -9.61
CA ARG A 21 -10.20 -33.83 -9.77
C ARG A 21 -10.30 -32.47 -9.08
N TYR A 22 -9.97 -32.44 -7.78
CA TYR A 22 -9.58 -31.21 -7.10
C TYR A 22 -8.28 -30.74 -7.75
N THR A 23 -8.39 -30.03 -8.87
CA THR A 23 -7.32 -29.15 -9.32
C THR A 23 -7.28 -28.01 -8.31
N SER A 24 -6.47 -28.17 -7.26
CA SER A 24 -6.03 -27.04 -6.46
C SER A 24 -5.25 -26.12 -7.39
N CYS A 25 -5.95 -25.11 -7.93
CA CYS A 25 -5.31 -23.99 -8.58
C CYS A 25 -4.62 -23.20 -7.46
N TRP A 26 -3.43 -23.65 -7.08
CA TRP A 26 -2.49 -22.80 -6.37
C TRP A 26 -2.12 -21.69 -7.34
N ARG A 27 -2.84 -20.57 -7.27
CA ARG A 27 -2.37 -19.32 -7.85
C ARG A 27 -1.09 -18.97 -7.10
N PHE A 28 0.04 -19.40 -7.64
CA PHE A 28 1.32 -18.79 -7.34
C PHE A 28 1.21 -17.34 -7.84
N PHE A 29 0.87 -16.41 -6.95
CA PHE A 29 1.18 -15.02 -7.17
C PHE A 29 2.71 -14.95 -7.21
N SER A 30 3.28 -14.91 -8.41
CA SER A 30 4.65 -14.42 -8.58
C SER A 30 4.62 -12.98 -8.11
N THR A 31 5.02 -12.73 -6.86
CA THR A 31 5.27 -11.39 -6.36
C THR A 31 6.51 -10.90 -7.06
N SER A 32 6.34 -10.22 -8.19
CA SER A 32 7.43 -9.45 -8.77
C SER A 32 7.80 -8.34 -7.79
N PHE A 33 9.10 -8.04 -7.69
CA PHE A 33 9.61 -6.96 -6.85
C PHE A 33 10.21 -5.86 -7.73
N ARG A 34 10.16 -4.63 -7.26
CA ARG A 34 10.96 -3.51 -7.77
C ARG A 34 11.99 -3.12 -6.73
N GLU A 35 13.16 -2.70 -7.19
CA GLU A 35 14.17 -2.11 -6.32
C GLU A 35 13.84 -0.63 -6.08
N GLU A 36 13.77 -0.22 -4.83
CA GLU A 36 13.67 1.17 -4.40
C GLU A 36 14.90 1.52 -3.56
N LYS A 37 15.22 2.82 -3.47
CA LYS A 37 16.40 3.28 -2.72
C LYS A 37 16.06 4.42 -1.78
N ASP A 38 16.55 4.30 -0.55
CA ASP A 38 16.65 5.39 0.42
C ASP A 38 18.13 5.64 0.79
N THR A 39 18.38 6.41 1.85
CA THR A 39 19.73 6.74 2.30
C THR A 39 20.51 5.55 2.85
N PHE A 40 19.84 4.48 3.30
CA PHE A 40 20.49 3.25 3.76
C PHE A 40 20.83 2.29 2.62
N GLY A 41 20.34 2.55 1.41
CA GLY A 41 20.64 1.76 0.22
C GLY A 41 19.40 1.13 -0.42
N PRO A 42 19.61 0.17 -1.34
CA PRO A 42 18.52 -0.48 -2.07
C PRO A 42 17.69 -1.39 -1.15
N ILE A 43 16.41 -1.56 -1.49
CA ILE A 43 15.48 -2.49 -0.85
C ILE A 43 14.43 -2.97 -1.86
N LEU A 44 14.04 -4.24 -1.78
CA LEU A 44 13.02 -4.82 -2.64
C LEU A 44 11.62 -4.53 -2.10
N VAL A 45 10.78 -3.96 -2.95
CA VAL A 45 9.38 -3.64 -2.65
C VAL A 45 8.47 -4.42 -3.61
N PRO A 46 7.38 -5.06 -3.15
CA PRO A 46 6.45 -5.73 -4.06
C PRO A 46 5.94 -4.79 -5.16
N SER A 47 5.97 -5.22 -6.43
CA SER A 47 5.63 -4.36 -7.57
C SER A 47 4.17 -3.93 -7.57
N ASP A 48 3.28 -4.75 -7.00
CA ASP A 48 1.85 -4.50 -6.87
C ASP A 48 1.52 -3.46 -5.78
N LYS A 49 2.49 -3.06 -4.95
CA LYS A 49 2.28 -2.12 -3.84
C LYS A 49 2.79 -0.71 -4.14
N LEU A 50 2.03 0.29 -3.69
CA LEU A 50 2.31 1.72 -3.90
C LEU A 50 3.30 2.32 -2.88
N TRP A 51 3.54 1.69 -1.73
CA TRP A 51 4.53 2.21 -0.77
C TRP A 51 5.96 2.05 -1.28
N GLY A 52 6.93 2.76 -0.73
CA GLY A 52 8.32 2.81 -1.20
C GLY A 52 9.31 2.21 -0.20
N ALA A 53 10.58 2.62 -0.34
CA ALA A 53 11.68 2.11 0.45
C ALA A 53 11.51 2.32 1.96
N GLN A 54 11.04 3.50 2.40
CA GLN A 54 10.97 3.81 3.83
C GLN A 54 9.87 3.03 4.53
N THR A 55 8.72 2.85 3.86
CA THR A 55 7.66 1.97 4.37
C THR A 55 8.13 0.52 4.42
N GLN A 56 8.80 0.05 3.37
CA GLN A 56 9.30 -1.32 3.32
C GLN A 56 10.31 -1.61 4.43
N ARG A 57 11.20 -0.66 4.72
CA ARG A 57 12.15 -0.76 5.83
C ARG A 57 11.45 -0.67 7.19
N SER A 58 10.44 0.17 7.31
CA SER A 58 9.65 0.28 8.54
C SER A 58 8.91 -1.01 8.88
N LEU A 59 8.40 -1.73 7.87
CA LEU A 59 7.83 -3.06 8.08
C LEU A 59 8.83 -4.05 8.68
N GLN A 60 10.08 -4.01 8.25
CA GLN A 60 11.13 -4.89 8.78
C GLN A 60 11.55 -4.51 10.20
N ASN A 61 11.44 -3.23 10.57
CA ASN A 61 11.85 -2.72 11.87
C ASN A 61 10.76 -2.83 12.95
N PHE A 62 9.49 -2.78 12.56
CA PHE A 62 8.34 -2.70 13.47
C PHE A 62 7.33 -3.82 13.18
N ASP A 63 7.77 -5.07 13.30
CA ASP A 63 6.89 -6.25 13.19
C ASP A 63 6.34 -6.65 14.57
N ILE A 64 5.38 -5.87 15.08
CA ILE A 64 4.82 -6.03 16.43
C ILE A 64 3.30 -6.19 16.34
N GLY A 65 2.80 -7.36 16.76
CA GLY A 65 1.38 -7.66 16.90
C GLY A 65 0.62 -8.03 15.62
N GLY A 66 1.27 -7.94 14.45
CA GLY A 66 0.74 -8.41 13.17
C GLY A 66 -0.43 -7.58 12.63
N GLU A 67 -1.24 -8.18 11.75
CA GLU A 67 -2.28 -7.47 10.98
C GLU A 67 -3.33 -6.76 11.84
N ARG A 68 -3.61 -7.28 13.05
CA ARG A 68 -4.59 -6.67 13.97
C ARG A 68 -4.15 -5.32 14.50
N GLU A 69 -2.85 -5.09 14.55
CA GLU A 69 -2.25 -3.86 15.06
C GLU A 69 -1.95 -2.85 13.94
N ARG A 70 -2.46 -3.07 12.72
CA ARG A 70 -2.30 -2.10 11.63
C ARG A 70 -2.88 -0.74 12.00
N MET A 71 -2.28 0.31 11.43
CA MET A 71 -2.77 1.67 11.61
C MET A 71 -4.27 1.75 11.27
N PRO A 72 -5.13 2.30 12.14
CA PRO A 72 -6.57 2.34 11.90
C PRO A 72 -6.93 3.08 10.60
N GLU A 73 -7.91 2.56 9.85
CA GLU A 73 -8.37 3.19 8.60
C GLU A 73 -8.73 4.67 8.75
N PRO A 74 -9.38 5.15 9.84
CA PRO A 74 -9.67 6.58 9.98
C PRO A 74 -8.42 7.46 9.94
N ILE A 75 -7.28 6.99 10.47
CA ILE A 75 -6.00 7.70 10.41
C ILE A 75 -5.47 7.74 8.98
N ILE A 76 -5.53 6.60 8.26
CA ILE A 76 -5.12 6.53 6.85
C ILE A 76 -5.96 7.48 5.99
N ARG A 77 -7.27 7.49 6.16
CA ARG A 77 -8.18 8.38 5.42
C ARG A 77 -7.90 9.85 5.74
N ALA A 78 -7.64 10.17 7.00
CA ALA A 78 -7.29 11.52 7.44
C ALA A 78 -5.95 12.01 6.85
N PHE A 79 -4.98 11.12 6.60
CA PHE A 79 -3.80 11.45 5.80
C PHE A 79 -4.17 11.90 4.38
N GLY A 80 -5.07 11.18 3.72
CA GLY A 80 -5.57 11.59 2.40
C GLY A 80 -6.13 13.01 2.40
N ILE A 81 -6.95 13.36 3.40
CA ILE A 81 -7.50 14.72 3.56
C ILE A 81 -6.40 15.75 3.72
N LEU A 82 -5.47 15.52 4.66
CA LEU A 82 -4.38 16.45 4.93
C LEU A 82 -3.51 16.67 3.70
N LYS A 83 -3.08 15.60 3.02
CA LYS A 83 -2.19 15.69 1.86
C LYS A 83 -2.87 16.33 0.66
N LYS A 84 -4.18 16.11 0.46
CA LYS A 84 -4.98 16.84 -0.54
C LYS A 84 -5.01 18.34 -0.27
N CYS A 85 -5.28 18.74 0.98
CA CYS A 85 -5.28 20.15 1.37
C CYS A 85 -3.90 20.79 1.24
N ALA A 86 -2.84 20.10 1.67
CA ALA A 86 -1.48 20.59 1.56
C ALA A 86 -1.05 20.78 0.10
N ALA A 87 -1.39 19.84 -0.80
CA ALA A 87 -1.11 19.97 -2.23
C ALA A 87 -1.86 21.16 -2.86
N LYS A 88 -3.14 21.34 -2.49
CA LYS A 88 -3.94 22.49 -2.94
C LYS A 88 -3.29 23.81 -2.58
N VAL A 89 -2.88 23.98 -1.32
CA VAL A 89 -2.23 25.20 -0.83
C VAL A 89 -0.85 25.38 -1.46
N ASN A 90 -0.03 24.33 -1.51
CA ASN A 90 1.32 24.43 -2.07
C ASN A 90 1.35 24.78 -3.56
N MET A 91 0.30 24.52 -4.34
CA MET A 91 0.19 25.02 -5.73
C MET A 91 0.18 26.55 -5.81
N GLU A 92 -0.25 27.24 -4.75
CA GLU A 92 -0.17 28.71 -4.65
C GLU A 92 1.23 29.17 -4.24
N TYR A 93 2.06 28.28 -3.68
CA TYR A 93 3.43 28.52 -3.22
C TYR A 93 4.50 27.79 -4.06
N GLY A 94 4.22 27.59 -5.36
CA GLY A 94 5.20 27.13 -6.34
C GLY A 94 5.36 25.62 -6.47
N LEU A 95 4.41 24.81 -5.96
CA LEU A 95 4.27 23.43 -6.43
C LEU A 95 3.69 23.44 -7.85
N ASP A 96 4.30 22.66 -8.76
CA ASP A 96 3.79 22.53 -10.12
C ASP A 96 2.31 22.10 -10.12
N ARG A 97 1.50 22.73 -10.98
CA ARG A 97 0.05 22.52 -11.00
C ARG A 97 -0.34 21.12 -11.49
N SER A 98 0.43 20.51 -12.39
CA SER A 98 0.14 19.15 -12.88
C SER A 98 0.43 18.12 -11.78
N ILE A 99 1.57 18.26 -11.10
CA ILE A 99 1.95 17.44 -9.94
C ILE A 99 0.95 17.64 -8.80
N GLY A 100 0.62 18.89 -8.45
CA GLY A 100 -0.32 19.21 -7.37
C GLY A 100 -1.71 18.62 -7.60
N LYS A 101 -2.24 18.69 -8.82
CA LYS A 101 -3.54 18.06 -9.17
C LYS A 101 -3.48 16.53 -9.08
N ALA A 102 -2.40 15.91 -9.55
CA ALA A 102 -2.23 14.46 -9.44
C ALA A 102 -2.12 14.01 -7.98
N ILE A 103 -1.40 14.76 -7.13
CA ILE A 103 -1.35 14.51 -5.68
C ILE A 103 -2.73 14.65 -5.05
N MET A 104 -3.50 15.69 -5.40
CA MET A 104 -4.85 15.87 -4.88
C MET A 104 -5.77 14.70 -5.24
N GLN A 105 -5.68 14.18 -6.48
CA GLN A 105 -6.46 13.03 -6.91
C GLN A 105 -6.04 11.74 -6.16
N ALA A 106 -4.74 11.47 -6.07
CA ALA A 106 -4.23 10.30 -5.34
C ALA A 106 -4.58 10.35 -3.84
N ALA A 107 -4.47 11.54 -3.23
CA ALA A 107 -4.81 11.75 -1.83
C ALA A 107 -6.33 11.61 -1.58
N GLU A 108 -7.17 11.94 -2.56
CA GLU A 108 -8.61 11.65 -2.48
C GLU A 108 -8.88 10.15 -2.48
N GLU A 109 -8.21 9.36 -3.33
CA GLU A 109 -8.36 7.90 -3.32
C GLU A 109 -7.97 7.29 -1.96
N VAL A 110 -6.97 7.86 -1.27
CA VAL A 110 -6.63 7.51 0.12
C VAL A 110 -7.75 7.91 1.09
N ALA A 111 -8.26 9.14 1.00
CA ALA A 111 -9.34 9.64 1.86
C ALA A 111 -10.64 8.83 1.74
N GLU A 112 -10.92 8.33 0.55
CA GLU A 112 -12.06 7.46 0.25
C GLU A 112 -11.86 6.00 0.69
N GLY A 113 -10.64 5.63 1.10
CA GLY A 113 -10.29 4.27 1.53
C GLY A 113 -10.01 3.29 0.40
N LYS A 114 -9.82 3.75 -0.84
CA LYS A 114 -9.57 2.89 -2.01
C LYS A 114 -8.19 2.22 -1.99
N LEU A 115 -7.26 2.77 -1.20
CA LEU A 115 -5.86 2.38 -1.19
C LEU A 115 -5.40 1.77 0.15
N ASN A 116 -6.32 1.32 1.00
CA ASN A 116 -6.02 0.79 2.35
C ASN A 116 -5.00 -0.37 2.34
N ASP A 117 -4.99 -1.19 1.29
CA ASP A 117 -4.05 -2.31 1.13
C ASP A 117 -2.59 -1.89 0.89
N HIS A 118 -2.33 -0.59 0.81
CA HIS A 118 -1.01 0.01 0.66
C HIS A 118 -0.48 0.67 1.96
N PHE A 119 -1.17 0.46 3.08
CA PHE A 119 -0.78 0.99 4.39
C PHE A 119 -0.51 -0.14 5.39
N PRO A 120 0.62 -0.85 5.27
CA PRO A 120 0.86 -2.09 6.01
C PRO A 120 1.40 -1.88 7.43
N LEU A 121 1.77 -0.65 7.79
CA LEU A 121 2.43 -0.35 9.07
C LEU A 121 1.49 -0.52 10.27
N VAL A 122 2.09 -0.92 11.39
CA VAL A 122 1.41 -1.10 12.68
C VAL A 122 1.40 0.19 13.52
N VAL A 123 0.51 0.22 14.51
CA VAL A 123 0.42 1.27 15.54
C VAL A 123 1.73 1.37 16.33
N TRP A 124 2.36 0.22 16.60
CA TRP A 124 3.61 0.08 17.36
C TRP A 124 4.86 0.42 16.55
N GLN A 125 4.93 1.68 16.09
CA GLN A 125 6.03 2.26 15.32
C GLN A 125 6.70 3.41 16.09
N THR A 126 7.47 4.27 15.41
CA THR A 126 7.97 5.52 16.00
C THR A 126 6.84 6.36 16.61
N GLY A 127 6.99 6.81 17.86
CA GLY A 127 5.92 7.53 18.59
C GLY A 127 5.49 8.88 18.00
N SER A 128 6.31 9.49 17.13
CA SER A 128 5.95 10.68 16.35
C SER A 128 5.00 10.39 15.18
N GLY A 129 4.79 9.11 14.83
CA GLY A 129 4.03 8.71 13.65
C GLY A 129 4.74 8.99 12.32
N THR A 130 6.05 9.26 12.35
CA THR A 130 6.85 9.56 11.16
C THR A 130 6.73 8.49 10.07
N GLN A 131 6.73 7.20 10.44
CA GLN A 131 6.67 6.13 9.43
C GLN A 131 5.31 6.08 8.72
N SER A 132 4.20 6.34 9.41
CA SER A 132 2.89 6.46 8.76
C SER A 132 2.77 7.71 7.88
N ASN A 133 3.39 8.83 8.26
CA ASN A 133 3.50 9.98 7.36
C ASN A 133 4.26 9.62 6.08
N MET A 134 5.41 8.96 6.22
CA MET A 134 6.19 8.52 5.06
C MET A 134 5.47 7.48 4.22
N ASN A 135 4.71 6.57 4.83
CA ASN A 135 3.85 5.65 4.10
C ASN A 135 2.79 6.38 3.26
N ALA A 136 2.10 7.38 3.83
CA ALA A 136 1.17 8.20 3.07
C ALA A 136 1.87 8.95 1.94
N ASN A 137 3.03 9.55 2.20
CA ASN A 137 3.81 10.27 1.20
C ASN A 137 4.20 9.37 0.03
N GLU A 138 4.73 8.17 0.29
CA GLU A 138 5.17 7.22 -0.75
C GLU A 138 3.99 6.68 -1.57
N VAL A 139 2.88 6.30 -0.92
CA VAL A 139 1.68 5.81 -1.60
C VAL A 139 1.09 6.88 -2.52
N ILE A 140 0.91 8.10 -2.01
CA ILE A 140 0.34 9.21 -2.77
C ILE A 140 1.28 9.63 -3.90
N ALA A 141 2.59 9.65 -3.66
CA ALA A 141 3.58 9.98 -4.68
C ALA A 141 3.56 8.99 -5.84
N ASN A 142 3.63 7.68 -5.56
CA ASN A 142 3.62 6.66 -6.59
C ASN A 142 2.28 6.64 -7.33
N ARG A 143 1.16 6.84 -6.64
CA ARG A 143 -0.15 6.92 -7.29
C ARG A 143 -0.29 8.17 -8.18
N ALA A 144 0.19 9.31 -7.71
CA ALA A 144 0.23 10.54 -8.51
C ALA A 144 1.13 10.38 -9.75
N ALA A 145 2.26 9.69 -9.63
CA ALA A 145 3.12 9.37 -10.76
C ALA A 145 2.40 8.49 -11.79
N GLU A 146 1.65 7.46 -11.37
CA GLU A 146 0.83 6.64 -12.28
C GLU A 146 -0.24 7.45 -13.01
N ILE A 147 -0.92 8.36 -12.31
CA ILE A 147 -1.93 9.26 -12.89
C ILE A 147 -1.31 10.11 -14.01
N LEU A 148 -0.04 10.49 -13.86
CA LEU A 148 0.74 11.24 -14.85
C LEU A 148 1.40 10.33 -15.92
N GLY A 149 1.20 9.01 -15.87
CA GLY A 149 1.76 8.06 -16.84
C GLY A 149 3.22 7.66 -16.58
N HIS A 150 3.75 7.93 -15.39
CA HIS A 150 5.09 7.54 -14.96
C HIS A 150 5.10 6.21 -14.19
N LYS A 151 6.26 5.57 -14.10
CA LYS A 151 6.41 4.30 -13.36
C LYS A 151 6.58 4.54 -11.87
N ARG A 152 6.12 3.58 -11.06
CA ARG A 152 6.38 3.54 -9.61
C ARG A 152 7.89 3.51 -9.35
N GLY A 153 8.36 4.25 -8.34
CA GLY A 153 9.77 4.29 -7.94
C GLY A 153 10.64 5.27 -8.72
N ASP A 154 10.19 5.80 -9.87
CA ASP A 154 10.93 6.83 -10.62
C ASP A 154 11.00 8.18 -9.86
N LYS A 155 10.20 8.33 -8.80
CA LYS A 155 10.08 9.56 -7.98
C LYS A 155 9.79 10.83 -8.81
N HIS A 156 9.11 10.69 -9.95
CA HIS A 156 8.63 11.82 -10.75
C HIS A 156 7.78 12.78 -9.89
N VAL A 157 6.91 12.20 -9.07
CA VAL A 157 6.37 12.89 -7.90
C VAL A 157 7.20 12.46 -6.70
N HIS A 158 7.97 13.39 -6.11
CA HIS A 158 8.85 13.07 -4.99
C HIS A 158 8.07 13.04 -3.67
N PRO A 159 8.16 11.97 -2.85
CA PRO A 159 7.37 11.84 -1.62
C PRO A 159 7.68 12.92 -0.59
N ASN A 160 8.93 13.39 -0.51
CA ASN A 160 9.30 14.47 0.41
C ASN A 160 9.04 15.85 -0.22
N ASP A 161 9.76 16.18 -1.28
CA ASP A 161 9.79 17.50 -1.92
C ASP A 161 8.45 17.96 -2.53
N HIS A 162 7.56 17.04 -2.90
CA HIS A 162 6.23 17.38 -3.43
C HIS A 162 5.11 17.05 -2.43
N VAL A 163 4.98 15.79 -1.99
CA VAL A 163 3.84 15.36 -1.15
C VAL A 163 3.98 15.85 0.30
N ASN A 164 5.20 15.85 0.85
CA ASN A 164 5.52 16.36 2.19
C ASN A 164 5.96 17.83 2.19
N ARG A 165 5.78 18.56 1.08
CA ARG A 165 6.17 19.97 0.98
C ARG A 165 5.48 20.80 2.06
N SER A 166 6.27 21.65 2.73
CA SER A 166 5.80 22.55 3.80
C SER A 166 5.25 21.83 5.04
N GLN A 167 5.60 20.56 5.25
CA GLN A 167 5.13 19.74 6.36
C GLN A 167 6.32 19.06 7.05
N SER A 168 6.12 18.66 8.31
CA SER A 168 7.04 17.81 9.06
C SER A 168 6.29 16.63 9.67
N SER A 169 6.94 15.49 9.90
CA SER A 169 6.24 14.38 10.56
C SER A 169 5.61 14.77 11.91
N ASN A 170 6.24 15.73 12.60
CA ASN A 170 5.88 16.15 13.94
C ASN A 170 4.67 17.08 14.00
N ASP A 171 4.32 17.75 12.89
CA ASP A 171 3.06 18.48 12.74
C ASP A 171 1.98 17.65 12.02
N THR A 172 2.38 16.72 11.17
CA THR A 172 1.47 16.01 10.28
C THR A 172 0.68 14.93 11.03
N PHE A 173 1.36 14.06 11.77
CA PHE A 173 0.68 12.98 12.48
C PHE A 173 -0.32 13.46 13.54
N PRO A 174 0.02 14.42 14.45
CA PRO A 174 -0.98 14.95 15.37
C PRO A 174 -2.15 15.64 14.66
N THR A 175 -1.91 16.33 13.54
CA THR A 175 -3.00 16.90 12.71
C THR A 175 -3.96 15.81 12.23
N VAL A 176 -3.43 14.72 11.69
CA VAL A 176 -4.23 13.58 11.21
C VAL A 176 -5.01 12.92 12.35
N MET A 177 -4.41 12.78 13.54
CA MET A 177 -5.11 12.24 14.72
C MET A 177 -6.35 13.08 15.07
N HIS A 178 -6.23 14.40 15.06
CA HIS A 178 -7.35 15.30 15.34
C HIS A 178 -8.43 15.23 14.26
N ILE A 179 -8.05 15.19 12.97
CA ILE A 179 -9.00 15.03 11.86
C ILE A 179 -9.78 13.72 12.01
N ALA A 180 -9.08 12.60 12.23
CA ALA A 180 -9.70 11.28 12.37
C ALA A 180 -10.65 11.23 13.58
N ALA A 181 -10.22 11.71 14.74
CA ALA A 181 -11.04 11.75 15.94
C ALA A 181 -12.31 12.58 15.72
N ALA A 182 -12.19 13.79 15.18
CA ALA A 182 -13.34 14.66 14.91
C ALA A 182 -14.31 14.02 13.91
N MET A 183 -13.80 13.40 12.85
CA MET A 183 -14.65 12.72 11.85
C MET A 183 -15.39 11.52 12.43
N GLU A 184 -14.71 10.66 13.19
CA GLU A 184 -15.33 9.46 13.76
C GLU A 184 -16.36 9.83 14.84
N LEU A 185 -16.09 10.84 15.66
CA LEU A 185 -17.07 11.36 16.63
C LEU A 185 -18.36 11.83 15.94
N ASN A 186 -18.24 12.65 14.89
CA ASN A 186 -19.40 13.20 14.18
C ASN A 186 -20.13 12.19 13.28
N LYS A 187 -19.48 11.10 12.85
CA LYS A 187 -20.10 10.12 11.95
C LYS A 187 -20.67 8.89 12.65
N ARG A 188 -20.16 8.54 13.83
CA ARG A 188 -20.50 7.28 14.50
C ARG A 188 -21.08 7.44 15.90
N LEU A 189 -20.72 8.52 16.61
CA LEU A 189 -21.12 8.68 18.01
C LEU A 189 -22.28 9.66 18.18
N VAL A 190 -22.25 10.78 17.46
CA VAL A 190 -23.31 11.81 17.48
C VAL A 190 -24.41 11.47 16.49
#